data_AF-A0A7V9T7P9-F1
#
_entry.id   AF-A0A7V9T7P9-F1
#
_cell.length_a   1.000
_cell.length_b   1.000
_cell.length_c   1.000
_cell.angle_alpha   90.00
_cell.angle_beta   90.00
_cell.angle_gamma   90.00
#
_symmetry.space_group_name_H-M   'P 1'
#
loop_
_entity.id
_entity.type
_entity.pdbx_description
1 polymer ?
#
loop_
_entity_poly.entity_id
_entity_poly.type
_entity_poly.pdbx_seq_one_letter_code
_entity_poly.pdbx_strand_id
1 'polypeptide(L)'
;MRSTYRVLAMLIALGVVLQAASIAFAWFDVLSAVDDGQAFADFDDDSNVGHLLHSIGGTVIPLLGLVLLIVSFFAKIPGGVKWAAIVFGLIVLQFAFAIVAFGIPAVGALHGINAIAIGVLADRAARQVGASDAVTTPRAPTAA
;
A
#
# COMPACT_ATOMS: atom_id res chain seq x y z
N MET A 1 -18.56 -10.02 -4.16
CA MET A 1 -17.88 -8.83 -3.59
C MET A 1 -16.95 -9.13 -2.43
N ARG A 2 -17.21 -10.12 -1.56
CA ARG A 2 -16.26 -10.50 -0.47
C ARG A 2 -14.87 -10.91 -0.98
N SER A 3 -14.81 -11.81 -1.96
CA SER A 3 -13.52 -12.23 -2.57
C SER A 3 -12.81 -11.05 -3.24
N THR A 4 -13.53 -10.27 -4.05
CA THR A 4 -13.01 -9.06 -4.69
C THR A 4 -12.42 -8.08 -3.67
N TYR A 5 -13.14 -7.80 -2.58
CA TYR A 5 -12.68 -6.96 -1.48
C TYR A 5 -11.37 -7.49 -0.88
N ARG A 6 -11.32 -8.79 -0.58
CA ARG A 6 -10.11 -9.45 -0.04
C ARG A 6 -8.92 -9.32 -0.98
N VAL A 7 -9.11 -9.63 -2.27
CA VAL A 7 -8.06 -9.57 -3.28
C VAL A 7 -7.54 -8.14 -3.46
N LEU A 8 -8.43 -7.16 -3.57
CA LEU A 8 -8.03 -5.75 -3.69
C LEU A 8 -7.21 -5.28 -2.48
N ALA A 9 -7.65 -5.62 -1.26
CA ALA A 9 -6.92 -5.29 -0.04
C ALA A 9 -5.52 -5.97 0.01
N MET A 10 -5.42 -7.23 -0.42
CA MET A 10 -4.12 -7.92 -0.54
C MET A 10 -3.22 -7.31 -1.61
N LEU A 11 -3.78 -6.90 -2.76
CA LEU A 11 -3.02 -6.24 -3.83
C LEU A 11 -2.46 -4.90 -3.38
N ILE A 12 -3.20 -4.13 -2.57
CA ILE A 12 -2.69 -2.89 -1.96
C ILE A 12 -1.52 -3.21 -1.02
N ALA A 13 -1.69 -4.17 -0.12
CA ALA A 13 -0.62 -4.55 0.82
C ALA A 13 0.65 -5.02 0.08
N LEU A 14 0.50 -5.87 -0.93
CA LEU A 14 1.60 -6.33 -1.77
C LEU A 14 2.22 -5.16 -2.57
N GLY A 15 1.39 -4.28 -3.12
CA GLY A 15 1.84 -3.09 -3.86
C GLY A 15 2.71 -2.17 -3.02
N VAL A 16 2.39 -1.98 -1.73
CA VAL A 16 3.23 -1.23 -0.79
C VAL A 16 4.59 -1.90 -0.60
N VAL A 17 4.63 -3.22 -0.42
CA VAL A 17 5.90 -3.97 -0.29
C VAL A 17 6.74 -3.83 -1.55
N LEU A 18 6.11 -3.94 -2.73
CA LEU A 18 6.79 -3.77 -4.02
C LEU A 18 7.34 -2.35 -4.17
N GLN A 19 6.57 -1.32 -3.82
CA GLN A 19 7.06 0.06 -3.85
C GLN A 19 8.26 0.30 -2.91
N ALA A 20 8.25 -0.30 -1.73
CA ALA A 20 9.38 -0.22 -0.78
C ALA A 20 10.63 -0.94 -1.32
N ALA A 21 10.45 -2.10 -1.96
CA ALA A 21 11.54 -2.80 -2.63
C ALA A 21 12.07 -2.00 -3.83
N SER A 22 11.20 -1.38 -4.63
CA SER A 22 11.58 -0.57 -5.78
C SER A 22 12.41 0.65 -5.39
N ILE A 23 12.03 1.39 -4.33
CA ILE A 23 12.81 2.56 -3.89
C ILE A 23 14.15 2.14 -3.27
N ALA A 24 14.21 1.01 -2.56
CA ALA A 24 15.47 0.47 -2.06
C ALA A 24 16.40 0.08 -3.22
N PHE A 25 15.88 -0.66 -4.21
CA PHE A 25 16.61 -1.02 -5.43
C PHE A 25 17.13 0.23 -6.14
N ALA A 26 16.29 1.24 -6.31
CA ALA A 26 16.66 2.49 -6.98
C ALA A 26 17.87 3.17 -6.34
N TRP A 27 17.87 3.30 -5.01
CA TRP A 27 18.97 3.96 -4.30
C TRP A 27 20.25 3.10 -4.29
N PHE A 28 20.15 1.77 -4.26
CA PHE A 28 21.34 0.93 -4.43
C PHE A 28 21.93 1.04 -5.84
N ASP A 29 21.09 1.18 -6.87
CA ASP A 29 21.52 1.42 -8.25
C ASP A 29 22.25 2.77 -8.39
N VAL A 30 21.68 3.84 -7.81
CA VAL A 30 22.32 5.18 -7.74
C VAL A 30 23.68 5.10 -7.05
N LEU A 31 23.75 4.46 -5.88
CA LEU A 31 25.00 4.34 -5.12
C LEU A 31 26.06 3.55 -5.88
N SER A 32 25.67 2.47 -6.55
CA SER A 32 26.60 1.69 -7.39
C SER A 32 27.18 2.52 -8.53
N ALA A 33 26.34 3.28 -9.23
CA ALA A 33 26.80 4.10 -10.35
C ALA A 33 27.75 5.23 -9.91
N VAL A 34 27.52 5.78 -8.73
CA VAL A 34 28.40 6.77 -8.10
C VAL A 34 29.74 6.16 -7.71
N ASP A 35 29.72 4.97 -7.10
CA ASP A 35 30.95 4.26 -6.73
C ASP A 35 31.79 3.92 -7.99
N ASP A 36 31.14 3.72 -9.13
CA ASP A 36 31.77 3.51 -10.45
C ASP A 36 32.23 4.82 -11.13
N GLY A 37 32.04 5.98 -10.48
CA GLY A 37 32.58 7.27 -10.92
C GLY A 37 31.59 8.18 -11.64
N GLN A 38 30.30 7.84 -11.70
CA GLN A 38 29.27 8.77 -12.18
C GLN A 38 29.06 9.89 -11.14
N ALA A 39 28.97 11.14 -11.60
CA ALA A 39 28.61 12.23 -10.69
C ALA A 39 27.13 12.11 -10.30
N PHE A 40 26.82 12.25 -9.01
CA PHE A 40 25.43 12.28 -8.51
C PHE A 40 24.53 13.27 -9.26
N ALA A 41 25.07 14.42 -9.66
CA ALA A 41 24.33 15.46 -10.37
C ALA A 41 23.97 15.10 -11.82
N ASP A 42 24.69 14.13 -12.40
CA ASP A 42 24.51 13.65 -13.77
C ASP A 42 23.78 12.30 -13.80
N PHE A 43 23.24 11.85 -12.65
CA PHE A 43 22.49 10.61 -12.58
C PHE A 43 21.16 10.78 -13.34
N ASP A 44 20.95 9.93 -14.35
CA ASP A 44 19.75 9.94 -15.17
C ASP A 44 18.61 9.23 -14.45
N ASP A 45 17.80 10.02 -13.73
CA ASP A 45 16.67 9.51 -12.96
C ASP A 45 15.60 8.82 -13.84
N ASP A 46 15.46 9.28 -15.08
CA ASP A 46 14.42 8.80 -16.01
C ASP A 46 14.68 7.36 -16.48
N SER A 47 15.93 6.89 -16.44
CA SER A 47 16.29 5.50 -16.76
C SER A 47 16.36 4.58 -15.54
N ASN A 48 16.24 5.11 -14.31
CA ASN A 48 16.25 4.30 -13.10
C ASN A 48 14.94 3.50 -12.95
N VAL A 49 15.04 2.19 -13.18
CA VAL A 49 13.89 1.28 -13.13
C VAL A 49 13.23 1.26 -11.75
N GLY A 50 13.99 1.44 -10.67
CA GLY A 50 13.44 1.45 -9.32
C GLY A 50 12.57 2.68 -9.05
N HIS A 51 13.01 3.87 -9.45
CA HIS A 51 12.20 5.09 -9.37
C HIS A 51 10.96 5.02 -10.27
N LEU A 52 11.10 4.51 -11.49
CA LEU A 52 9.98 4.28 -12.40
C LEU A 52 8.92 3.35 -11.77
N LEU A 53 9.33 2.20 -11.22
CA LEU A 53 8.41 1.24 -10.59
C LEU A 53 7.75 1.83 -9.34
N HIS A 54 8.50 2.58 -8.54
CA HIS A 54 7.95 3.30 -7.39
C HIS A 54 6.86 4.30 -7.82
N SER A 55 7.13 5.10 -8.87
CA SER A 55 6.18 6.06 -9.44
C SER A 55 4.92 5.41 -10.02
N ILE A 56 5.06 4.30 -10.76
CA ILE A 56 3.93 3.50 -11.24
C ILE A 56 3.08 3.00 -10.07
N GLY A 57 3.72 2.45 -9.05
CA GLY A 57 3.04 2.04 -7.81
C GLY A 57 2.29 3.20 -7.16
N GLY A 58 2.87 4.40 -7.19
CA GLY A 58 2.26 5.64 -6.73
C GLY A 58 0.91 5.91 -7.39
N THR A 59 0.72 5.53 -8.66
CA THR A 59 -0.57 5.69 -9.35
C THR A 59 -1.50 4.48 -9.16
N VAL A 60 -0.95 3.25 -9.20
CA VAL A 60 -1.76 2.02 -9.13
C VAL A 60 -2.42 1.84 -7.77
N ILE A 61 -1.72 2.12 -6.66
CA ILE A 61 -2.26 1.91 -5.30
C ILE A 61 -3.48 2.79 -5.00
N PRO A 62 -3.51 4.11 -5.31
CA PRO A 62 -4.71 4.94 -5.20
C PRO A 62 -5.91 4.41 -5.97
N LEU A 63 -5.70 3.94 -7.20
CA LEU A 63 -6.77 3.37 -8.00
C LEU A 63 -7.34 2.11 -7.33
N LEU A 64 -6.46 1.21 -6.87
CA LEU A 64 -6.87 0.04 -6.09
C LEU A 64 -7.61 0.43 -4.80
N GLY A 65 -7.13 1.45 -4.08
CA GLY A 65 -7.77 1.96 -2.87
C GLY A 65 -9.17 2.52 -3.11
N LEU A 66 -9.34 3.28 -4.19
CA LEU A 66 -10.64 3.80 -4.60
C LEU A 66 -11.60 2.66 -4.98
N VAL A 67 -11.13 1.69 -5.77
CA VAL A 67 -11.93 0.52 -6.16
C VAL A 67 -12.28 -0.32 -4.92
N LEU A 68 -11.35 -0.52 -3.98
CA LEU A 68 -11.62 -1.19 -2.71
C LEU A 68 -12.72 -0.49 -1.93
N LEU A 69 -12.66 0.84 -1.82
CA LEU A 69 -13.69 1.64 -1.14
C LEU A 69 -15.05 1.46 -1.80
N ILE A 70 -15.13 1.55 -3.14
CA ILE A 70 -16.37 1.31 -3.89
C ILE A 70 -16.91 -0.11 -3.65
N VAL A 71 -16.05 -1.12 -3.78
CA VAL A 71 -16.41 -2.53 -3.60
C VAL A 71 -16.87 -2.81 -2.15
N SER A 72 -16.34 -2.09 -1.16
CA SER A 72 -16.66 -2.30 0.25
C SER A 72 -18.14 -2.12 0.58
N PHE A 73 -18.84 -1.21 -0.10
CA PHE A 73 -20.28 -0.98 0.07
C PHE A 73 -21.12 -2.20 -0.36
N PHE A 74 -20.61 -3.00 -1.30
CA PHE A 74 -21.30 -4.19 -1.81
C PHE A 74 -20.79 -5.50 -1.20
N ALA A 75 -19.67 -5.45 -0.47
CA ALA A 75 -19.03 -6.64 0.10
C ALA A 75 -19.82 -7.27 1.26
N LYS A 76 -20.67 -6.48 1.94
CA LYS A 76 -21.48 -6.93 3.09
C LYS A 76 -20.63 -7.64 4.16
N ILE A 77 -19.45 -7.07 4.43
CA ILE A 77 -18.53 -7.51 5.48
C ILE A 77 -18.74 -6.57 6.67
N PRO A 78 -19.05 -7.07 7.87
CA PRO A 78 -19.10 -6.25 9.09
C PRO A 78 -17.82 -5.43 9.27
N GLY A 79 -17.95 -4.10 9.26
CA GLY A 79 -16.81 -3.17 9.35
C GLY A 79 -15.95 -3.03 8.08
N GLY A 80 -16.33 -3.67 6.96
CA GLY A 80 -15.56 -3.61 5.71
C GLY A 80 -15.43 -2.19 5.14
N VAL A 81 -16.51 -1.41 5.15
CA VAL A 81 -16.48 -0.01 4.72
C VAL A 81 -15.54 0.84 5.58
N LYS A 82 -15.57 0.63 6.91
CA LYS A 82 -14.69 1.34 7.85
C LYS A 82 -13.21 1.10 7.50
N TRP A 83 -12.82 -0.16 7.31
CA TRP A 83 -11.42 -0.47 6.99
C TRP A 83 -11.00 0.02 5.60
N ALA A 84 -11.86 -0.11 4.59
CA ALA A 84 -11.58 0.44 3.27
C ALA A 84 -11.43 1.97 3.29
N ALA A 85 -12.28 2.68 4.04
CA ALA A 85 -12.19 4.12 4.19
C ALA A 85 -10.92 4.56 4.92
N ILE A 86 -10.49 3.83 5.96
CA ILE A 86 -9.22 4.09 6.65
C ILE A 86 -8.04 3.90 5.68
N VAL A 87 -8.00 2.78 4.96
CA VAL A 87 -6.93 2.51 3.98
C VAL A 87 -6.89 3.59 2.91
N PHE A 88 -8.04 3.95 2.33
CA PHE A 88 -8.11 5.00 1.31
C PHE A 88 -7.71 6.37 1.86
N GLY A 89 -8.16 6.74 3.06
CA GLY A 89 -7.76 7.98 3.72
C GLY A 89 -6.25 8.07 3.94
N LEU A 90 -5.61 6.97 4.35
CA LEU A 90 -4.16 6.91 4.48
C LEU A 90 -3.45 7.01 3.12
N ILE A 91 -4.02 6.45 2.04
CA ILE A 91 -3.46 6.60 0.69
C ILE A 91 -3.53 8.07 0.22
N VAL A 92 -4.62 8.79 0.52
CA VAL A 92 -4.71 10.23 0.25
C VAL A 92 -3.65 11.00 1.05
N LEU A 93 -3.50 10.67 2.34
CA LEU A 93 -2.47 11.26 3.20
C LEU A 93 -1.04 10.96 2.68
N GLN A 94 -0.81 9.77 2.13
CA GLN A 94 0.46 9.36 1.52
C GLN A 94 0.86 10.30 0.39
N PHE A 95 -0.10 10.66 -0.47
CA PHE A 95 0.10 11.62 -1.56
C PHE A 95 0.45 13.01 -1.06
N ALA A 96 -0.25 13.48 -0.01
CA ALA A 96 0.06 14.76 0.61
C ALA A 96 1.50 14.77 1.15
N PHE A 97 1.93 13.71 1.84
CA PHE A 97 3.30 13.61 2.33
C PHE A 97 4.32 13.57 1.19
N ALA A 98 4.04 12.87 0.09
CA ALA A 98 4.94 12.82 -1.07
C ALA A 98 5.19 14.23 -1.65
N ILE A 99 4.11 15.00 -1.87
CA ILE A 99 4.20 16.35 -2.43
C ILE A 99 4.97 17.28 -1.49
N VAL A 100 4.66 17.24 -0.19
CA VAL A 100 5.31 18.10 0.80
C VAL A 100 6.79 17.73 0.99
N ALA A 101 7.16 16.45 0.83
CA ALA A 101 8.53 15.98 1.00
C ALA A 101 9.52 16.62 0.02
N PHE A 102 9.08 17.05 -1.17
CA PHE A 102 9.93 17.79 -2.11
C PHE A 102 10.39 19.15 -1.57
N GLY A 103 9.61 19.79 -0.68
CA GLY A 103 9.98 21.05 -0.02
C GLY A 103 10.54 20.86 1.39
N ILE A 104 10.13 19.80 2.09
CA ILE A 104 10.52 19.52 3.47
C ILE A 104 10.98 18.05 3.56
N PRO A 105 12.27 17.76 3.33
CA PRO A 105 12.77 16.37 3.23
C PRO A 105 12.43 15.49 4.44
N ALA A 106 12.37 16.07 5.65
CA ALA A 106 11.99 15.35 6.87
C ALA A 106 10.57 14.74 6.80
N VAL A 107 9.66 15.31 6.00
CA VAL A 107 8.32 14.75 5.76
C VAL A 107 8.38 13.45 4.96
N GLY A 108 9.46 13.20 4.22
CA GLY A 108 9.73 11.91 3.57
C GLY A 108 9.76 10.74 4.56
N ALA A 109 10.20 10.95 5.80
CA ALA A 109 10.12 9.91 6.83
C ALA A 109 8.66 9.57 7.20
N LEU A 110 7.79 10.58 7.27
CA LEU A 110 6.35 10.38 7.51
C LEU A 110 5.68 9.67 6.34
N HIS A 111 6.11 9.95 5.10
CA HIS A 111 5.69 9.20 3.92
C HIS A 111 6.06 7.71 4.07
N GLY A 112 7.30 7.37 4.43
CA GLY A 112 7.71 5.98 4.65
C GLY A 112 6.91 5.28 5.76
N ILE A 113 6.70 5.95 6.90
CA ILE A 113 5.92 5.41 8.03
C ILE A 113 4.46 5.17 7.62
N ASN A 114 3.84 6.12 6.92
CA ASN A 114 2.44 6.01 6.49
C ASN A 114 2.26 4.91 5.43
N ALA A 115 3.26 4.66 4.57
CA ALA A 115 3.24 3.51 3.66
C ALA A 115 3.12 2.17 4.42
N ILE A 116 3.91 1.99 5.48
CA ILE A 116 3.84 0.79 6.34
C ILE A 116 2.44 0.67 6.96
N ALA A 117 1.87 1.77 7.45
CA ALA A 117 0.52 1.78 8.01
C ALA A 117 -0.54 1.36 6.99
N ILE A 118 -0.45 1.83 5.73
CA ILE A 118 -1.32 1.40 4.63
C ILE A 118 -1.21 -0.11 4.43
N GLY A 119 0.01 -0.65 4.32
CA GLY A 119 0.24 -2.08 4.09
C GLY A 119 -0.36 -2.96 5.20
N VAL A 120 -0.11 -2.60 6.47
CA VAL A 120 -0.63 -3.33 7.64
C VAL A 120 -2.16 -3.26 7.71
N LEU A 121 -2.74 -2.08 7.50
CA LEU A 121 -4.19 -1.92 7.60
C LEU A 121 -4.93 -2.51 6.38
N ALA A 122 -4.30 -2.57 5.22
CA ALA A 122 -4.82 -3.29 4.05
C ALA A 122 -4.82 -4.80 4.28
N ASP A 123 -3.75 -5.39 4.84
CA ASP A 123 -3.75 -6.81 5.25
C ASP A 123 -4.84 -7.07 6.31
N ARG A 124 -4.99 -6.19 7.31
CA ARG A 124 -6.06 -6.29 8.30
C ARG A 124 -7.45 -6.25 7.64
N ALA A 125 -7.65 -5.35 6.68
CA ALA A 125 -8.89 -5.29 5.91
C ALA A 125 -9.15 -6.64 5.21
N ALA A 126 -8.15 -7.24 4.57
CA ALA A 126 -8.27 -8.53 3.91
C ALA A 126 -8.67 -9.67 4.87
N ARG A 127 -8.10 -9.69 6.08
CA ARG A 127 -8.40 -10.71 7.11
C ARG A 127 -9.79 -10.59 7.73
N GLN A 128 -10.41 -9.41 7.66
CA GLN A 128 -11.77 -9.18 8.16
C GLN A 128 -12.80 -10.12 7.50
N VAL A 129 -12.55 -10.58 6.28
CA VAL A 129 -13.42 -11.51 5.55
C VAL A 129 -13.52 -12.85 6.29
N GLY A 130 -12.38 -13.46 6.64
CA GLY A 130 -12.35 -14.76 7.32
C GLY A 130 -12.87 -14.71 8.75
N ALA A 131 -12.62 -13.61 9.47
CA ALA A 131 -13.20 -13.39 10.80
C ALA A 131 -14.74 -13.29 10.76
N SER A 132 -15.29 -12.69 9.70
CA SER A 132 -16.74 -12.57 9.52
C SER A 132 -17.38 -13.93 9.24
N ASP A 133 -16.71 -14.81 8.49
CA ASP A 133 -17.21 -16.16 8.17
C ASP A 133 -17.22 -17.08 9.42
N ALA A 134 -16.23 -16.92 10.31
CA ALA A 134 -16.14 -17.67 11.56
C ALA A 134 -17.28 -17.34 12.54
N VAL A 135 -17.71 -16.07 12.61
CA VAL A 135 -18.84 -15.64 13.47
C VAL A 135 -20.17 -16.22 12.97
N THR A 136 -20.32 -16.46 11.68
CA THR A 136 -21.57 -17.00 11.09
C THR A 136 -21.72 -18.52 11.17
N THR A 137 -20.69 -19.26 11.59
CA THR A 137 -20.77 -20.73 11.69
C THR A 137 -21.30 -21.14 13.07
N PRO A 138 -22.46 -21.84 13.17
CA PRO A 138 -22.97 -22.32 14.46
C PRO A 138 -21.98 -23.29 15.12
N ARG A 139 -21.67 -23.08 16.40
CA ARG A 139 -20.88 -24.02 17.18
C ARG A 139 -21.72 -25.29 17.39
N ALA A 140 -21.25 -26.42 16.86
CA ALA A 140 -21.90 -27.71 17.12
C ALA A 140 -22.01 -27.93 18.64
N PRO A 141 -23.16 -28.38 19.16
CA PRO A 141 -23.32 -28.64 20.58
C PRO A 141 -22.28 -29.68 21.01
N THR A 142 -21.46 -29.31 21.99
CA THR A 142 -20.58 -30.25 22.68
C THR A 142 -21.47 -31.27 23.38
N ALA A 143 -21.46 -32.52 22.89
CA ALA A 143 -22.08 -33.64 23.58
C ALA A 143 -21.46 -33.77 24.97
N ALA A 144 -22.31 -33.72 26.00
CA ALA A 144 -21.95 -33.91 27.40
C ALA A 144 -21.77 -35.40 27.73
#